data_AF-A0A327JCM3-F1
#
_entry.id   AF-A0A327JCM3-F1
#
_cell.length_a   1.000
_cell.length_b   1.000
_cell.length_c   1.000
_cell.angle_alpha   90.00
_cell.angle_beta   90.00
_cell.angle_gamma   90.00
#
_symmetry.space_group_name_H-M   'P 1'
#
loop_
_entity.id
_entity.type
_entity.pdbx_description
1 polymer ?
#
loop_
_entity_poly.entity_id
_entity_poly.type
_entity_poly.pdbx_seq_one_letter_code
_entity_poly.pdbx_strand_id
1 'polypeptide(L)'
;MSIGFLIWQTNTTKLNDVNTEMALLTLQKNQTTEEISDMEAAIQESKDSFDTICSNQTMMMSECYNASLQNAQNYVSTASSTLSDARKALQNAKNSGADQQTIEDAQKAVEIAEAQYEQAKTESQQVQTSAYNQYQNNLQQINAIKQQVNRDQTTQQQVELKQLKKEETRLELRLNTLETLAKSLEAEQQSAQDSATKWAESTAPKYT
;
A
#
# COMPACT_ATOMS: atom_id res chain seq x y z
N MET A 1 58.01 -0.62 39.26
CA MET A 1 56.90 -1.01 38.37
C MET A 1 57.49 -1.62 37.11
N SER A 2 57.06 -2.82 36.72
CA SER A 2 57.48 -3.43 35.46
C SER A 2 56.68 -2.84 34.28
N ILE A 3 57.29 -2.78 33.10
CA ILE A 3 56.64 -2.28 31.86
C ILE A 3 55.35 -3.06 31.57
N GLY A 4 55.32 -4.37 31.86
CA GLY A 4 54.13 -5.22 31.69
C GLY A 4 52.93 -4.78 32.53
N PHE A 5 53.14 -4.24 33.74
CA PHE A 5 52.06 -3.74 34.59
C PHE A 5 51.42 -2.46 34.02
N LEU A 6 52.23 -1.56 33.45
CA LEU A 6 51.73 -0.34 32.81
C LEU A 6 50.95 -0.66 31.53
N ILE A 7 51.40 -1.63 30.73
CA ILE A 7 50.69 -2.12 29.54
C ILE A 7 49.35 -2.74 29.95
N TRP A 8 49.33 -3.57 30.98
CA TRP A 8 48.11 -4.20 31.49
C TRP A 8 47.07 -3.18 32.00
N GLN A 9 47.49 -2.18 32.79
CA GLN A 9 46.60 -1.10 33.25
C GLN A 9 46.04 -0.29 32.08
N THR A 10 46.89 0.06 31.11
CA THR A 10 46.48 0.84 29.93
C THR A 10 45.46 0.08 29.09
N ASN A 11 45.67 -1.22 28.86
CA ASN A 11 44.76 -2.05 28.08
C ASN A 11 43.44 -2.32 28.82
N THR A 12 43.46 -2.41 30.15
CA THR A 12 42.23 -2.51 30.96
C THR A 12 41.33 -1.28 30.79
N THR A 13 41.91 -0.07 30.82
CA THR A 13 41.13 1.16 30.60
C THR A 13 40.56 1.21 29.19
N LYS A 14 41.38 0.91 28.16
CA LYS A 14 40.91 0.87 26.76
C LYS A 14 39.81 -0.16 26.54
N LEU A 15 39.91 -1.33 27.18
CA LEU A 15 38.89 -2.38 27.08
C LEU A 15 37.56 -1.92 27.71
N ASN A 16 37.61 -1.25 28.85
CA ASN A 16 36.41 -0.68 29.48
C ASN A 16 35.75 0.40 28.61
N ASP A 17 36.55 1.26 27.96
CA ASP A 17 36.05 2.28 27.04
C ASP A 17 35.38 1.64 25.81
N VAL A 18 36.03 0.65 25.20
CA VAL A 18 35.48 -0.12 24.06
C VAL A 18 34.18 -0.84 24.44
N ASN A 19 34.15 -1.50 25.60
CA ASN A 19 32.95 -2.21 26.08
C ASN A 19 31.78 -1.26 26.36
N THR A 20 32.07 -0.07 26.89
CA THR A 20 31.05 0.97 27.12
C THR A 20 30.51 1.49 25.78
N GLU A 21 31.38 1.75 24.81
CA GLU A 21 30.97 2.18 23.46
C GLU A 21 30.15 1.10 22.75
N MET A 22 30.54 -0.17 22.84
CA MET A 22 29.76 -1.28 22.30
C MET A 22 28.37 -1.34 22.91
N ALA A 23 28.23 -1.25 24.23
CA ALA A 23 26.93 -1.29 24.89
C ALA A 23 26.00 -0.15 24.44
N LEU A 24 26.54 1.07 24.30
CA LEU A 24 25.79 2.22 23.79
C LEU A 24 25.35 2.03 22.34
N LEU A 25 26.25 1.54 21.48
CA LEU A 25 25.93 1.29 20.06
C LEU A 25 24.96 0.14 19.87
N THR A 26 25.00 -0.89 20.72
CA THR A 26 24.00 -1.97 20.72
C THR A 26 22.61 -1.42 21.06
N LEU A 27 22.52 -0.55 22.07
CA LEU A 27 21.25 0.08 22.42
C LEU A 27 20.73 0.97 21.29
N GLN A 28 21.60 1.78 20.67
CA GLN A 28 21.24 2.60 19.52
C GLN A 28 20.78 1.73 18.33
N LYS A 29 21.49 0.63 18.02
CA LYS A 29 21.09 -0.29 16.95
C LYS A 29 19.69 -0.85 17.20
N ASN A 30 19.42 -1.34 18.40
CA ASN A 30 18.12 -1.90 18.74
C ASN A 30 16.98 -0.89 18.58
N GLN A 31 17.21 0.38 18.99
CA GLN A 31 16.25 1.46 18.79
C GLN A 31 16.00 1.72 17.30
N THR A 32 17.06 1.81 16.49
CA THR A 32 16.92 2.00 15.03
C THR A 32 16.18 0.83 14.36
N THR A 33 16.43 -0.42 14.79
CA THR A 33 15.71 -1.59 14.27
C THR A 33 14.22 -1.54 14.60
N GLU A 34 13.85 -1.10 15.81
CA GLU A 34 12.45 -0.92 16.21
C GLU A 34 11.77 0.18 15.37
N GLU A 35 12.43 1.33 15.20
CA GLU A 35 11.94 2.42 14.33
C GLU A 35 11.74 1.97 12.87
N ILE A 36 12.65 1.14 12.33
CA ILE A 36 12.51 0.56 10.99
C ILE A 36 11.25 -0.32 10.93
N SER A 37 11.07 -1.20 11.92
CA SER A 37 9.92 -2.12 11.97
C SER A 37 8.59 -1.36 12.03
N ASP A 38 8.49 -0.35 12.90
CA ASP A 38 7.29 0.47 13.06
C ASP A 38 6.98 1.26 11.78
N MET A 39 8.01 1.81 11.14
CA MET A 39 7.86 2.55 9.88
C MET A 39 7.42 1.63 8.74
N GLU A 40 7.95 0.40 8.65
CA GLU A 40 7.51 -0.60 7.67
C GLU A 40 6.05 -0.99 7.88
N ALA A 41 5.63 -1.21 9.12
CA ALA A 41 4.25 -1.51 9.46
C ALA A 41 3.30 -0.36 9.07
N ALA A 42 3.65 0.88 9.40
CA ALA A 42 2.85 2.06 9.07
C ALA A 42 2.73 2.28 7.54
N ILE A 43 3.82 2.08 6.80
CA ILE A 43 3.81 2.14 5.33
C ILE A 43 2.89 1.06 4.76
N GLN A 44 2.93 -0.15 5.32
CA GLN A 44 2.11 -1.26 4.84
C GLN A 44 0.62 -1.03 5.12
N GLU A 45 0.27 -0.62 6.34
CA GLU A 45 -1.12 -0.31 6.72
C GLU A 45 -1.71 0.80 5.84
N SER A 46 -0.91 1.84 5.56
CA SER A 46 -1.31 2.93 4.66
C SER A 46 -1.60 2.43 3.23
N LYS A 47 -0.77 1.53 2.69
CA LYS A 47 -1.00 0.91 1.38
C LYS A 47 -2.26 0.06 1.36
N ASP A 48 -2.44 -0.81 2.36
CA ASP A 48 -3.59 -1.71 2.44
C ASP A 48 -4.90 -0.92 2.57
N SER A 49 -4.89 0.15 3.35
CA SER A 49 -6.01 1.10 3.47
C SER A 49 -6.32 1.78 2.14
N PHE A 50 -5.30 2.27 1.44
CA PHE A 50 -5.47 2.92 0.15
C PHE A 50 -6.00 1.96 -0.94
N ASP A 51 -5.49 0.73 -1.00
CA ASP A 51 -5.97 -0.29 -1.93
C ASP A 51 -7.42 -0.69 -1.63
N THR A 52 -7.79 -0.79 -0.35
CA THR A 52 -9.17 -1.02 0.10
C THR A 52 -10.09 0.10 -0.37
N ILE A 53 -9.69 1.36 -0.19
CA ILE A 53 -10.46 2.53 -0.66
C ILE A 53 -10.66 2.48 -2.17
N CYS A 54 -9.59 2.23 -2.93
CA CYS A 54 -9.67 2.14 -4.38
C CYS A 54 -10.56 0.99 -4.87
N SER A 55 -10.51 -0.16 -4.18
CA SER A 55 -11.36 -1.31 -4.47
C SER A 55 -12.83 -0.97 -4.24
N ASN A 56 -13.16 -0.41 -3.07
CA ASN A 56 -14.53 -0.01 -2.72
C ASN A 56 -15.09 1.04 -3.69
N GLN A 57 -14.28 2.03 -4.09
CA GLN A 57 -14.68 3.02 -5.10
C GLN A 57 -14.95 2.37 -6.45
N THR A 58 -14.10 1.44 -6.89
CA THR A 58 -14.28 0.72 -8.15
C THR A 58 -15.57 -0.10 -8.15
N MET A 59 -15.87 -0.78 -7.04
CA MET A 59 -17.10 -1.54 -6.86
C MET A 59 -18.34 -0.65 -6.93
N MET A 60 -18.38 0.46 -6.17
CA MET A 60 -19.51 1.40 -6.21
C MET A 60 -19.74 1.98 -7.61
N MET A 61 -18.67 2.30 -8.35
CA MET A 61 -18.82 2.81 -9.71
C MET A 61 -19.36 1.77 -10.68
N SER A 62 -18.96 0.50 -10.52
CA SER A 62 -19.51 -0.61 -11.30
C SER A 62 -21.00 -0.81 -11.00
N GLU A 63 -21.40 -0.73 -9.73
CA GLU A 63 -22.80 -0.81 -9.31
C GLU A 63 -23.63 0.35 -9.89
N CYS A 64 -23.14 1.58 -9.80
CA CYS A 64 -23.79 2.75 -10.39
C CYS A 64 -23.93 2.64 -11.92
N TYR A 65 -22.90 2.14 -12.59
CA TYR A 65 -22.94 1.87 -14.03
C TYR A 65 -24.01 0.83 -14.37
N ASN A 66 -24.02 -0.31 -13.67
CA ASN A 66 -24.99 -1.39 -13.89
C ASN A 66 -26.43 -0.92 -13.60
N ALA A 67 -26.64 -0.16 -12.53
CA ALA A 67 -27.94 0.42 -12.21
C ALA A 67 -28.43 1.37 -13.31
N SER A 68 -27.53 2.18 -13.86
CA SER A 68 -27.84 3.08 -14.99
C SER A 68 -28.23 2.30 -16.24
N LEU A 69 -27.51 1.21 -16.56
CA LEU A 69 -27.86 0.31 -17.66
C LEU A 69 -29.24 -0.33 -17.45
N GLN A 70 -29.50 -0.84 -16.25
CA GLN A 70 -30.76 -1.50 -15.91
C GLN A 70 -31.94 -0.52 -16.00
N ASN A 71 -31.78 0.71 -15.52
CA ASN A 71 -32.81 1.75 -15.64
C ASN A 71 -33.10 2.10 -17.10
N ALA A 72 -32.07 2.23 -17.93
CA ALA A 72 -32.22 2.48 -19.36
C ALA A 72 -32.95 1.33 -20.07
N GLN A 73 -32.61 0.08 -19.74
CA GLN A 73 -33.28 -1.11 -20.26
C GLN A 73 -34.75 -1.19 -19.83
N ASN A 74 -35.05 -0.91 -18.56
CA ASN A 74 -36.42 -0.90 -18.04
C ASN A 74 -37.29 0.15 -18.75
N TYR A 75 -36.72 1.32 -19.05
CA TYR A 75 -37.41 2.37 -19.78
C TYR A 75 -37.79 1.93 -21.21
N VAL A 76 -36.86 1.33 -21.96
CA VAL A 76 -37.12 0.77 -23.30
C VAL A 76 -38.13 -0.37 -23.22
N SER A 77 -38.02 -1.26 -22.23
CA SER A 77 -38.94 -2.38 -22.04
C SER A 77 -40.37 -1.90 -21.77
N THR A 78 -40.52 -0.84 -20.97
CA THR A 78 -41.83 -0.24 -20.68
C THR A 78 -42.45 0.36 -21.94
N ALA A 79 -41.69 1.17 -22.68
CA ALA A 79 -42.17 1.76 -23.93
C ALA A 79 -42.52 0.69 -24.99
N SER A 80 -41.74 -0.40 -25.06
CA SER A 80 -42.01 -1.54 -25.93
C SER A 80 -43.32 -2.25 -25.58
N SER A 81 -43.59 -2.44 -24.27
CA SER A 81 -44.86 -3.01 -23.81
C SER A 81 -46.05 -2.13 -24.19
N THR A 82 -45.95 -0.82 -23.94
CA THR A 82 -46.99 0.15 -24.32
C THR A 82 -47.30 0.11 -25.82
N LEU A 83 -46.27 0.03 -26.65
CA LEU A 83 -46.42 -0.11 -28.09
C LEU A 83 -47.11 -1.43 -28.48
N SER A 84 -46.74 -2.54 -27.84
CA SER A 84 -47.37 -3.85 -28.05
C SER A 84 -48.88 -3.79 -27.73
N ASP A 85 -49.24 -3.18 -26.60
CA ASP A 85 -50.62 -3.08 -26.15
C ASP A 85 -51.45 -2.14 -27.04
N ALA A 86 -50.88 -1.02 -27.48
CA ALA A 86 -51.53 -0.13 -28.45
C ALA A 86 -51.82 -0.86 -29.78
N ARG A 87 -50.87 -1.67 -30.27
CA ARG A 87 -51.04 -2.47 -31.49
C ARG A 87 -52.13 -3.53 -31.33
N LYS A 88 -52.18 -4.22 -30.18
CA LYS A 88 -53.26 -5.17 -29.87
C LYS A 88 -54.62 -4.48 -29.80
N ALA A 89 -54.71 -3.31 -29.17
CA ALA A 89 -55.96 -2.54 -29.08
C ALA A 89 -56.48 -2.15 -30.48
N LEU A 90 -55.59 -1.67 -31.36
CA LEU A 90 -55.94 -1.38 -32.75
C LEU A 90 -56.42 -2.63 -33.51
N GLN A 91 -55.73 -3.76 -33.35
CA GLN A 91 -56.13 -5.01 -33.99
C GLN A 91 -57.50 -5.49 -33.50
N ASN A 92 -57.77 -5.38 -32.20
CA ASN A 92 -59.06 -5.72 -31.62
C ASN A 92 -60.18 -4.82 -32.14
N ALA A 93 -59.97 -3.50 -32.20
CA ALA A 93 -60.95 -2.55 -32.73
C ALA A 93 -61.32 -2.85 -34.19
N LYS A 94 -60.33 -3.20 -35.02
CA LYS A 94 -60.54 -3.63 -36.42
C LYS A 94 -61.35 -4.93 -36.51
N ASN A 95 -61.07 -5.89 -35.62
CA ASN A 95 -61.71 -7.20 -35.63
C ASN A 95 -63.13 -7.19 -35.05
N SER A 96 -63.46 -6.25 -34.17
CA SER A 96 -64.76 -6.17 -33.49
C SER A 96 -65.82 -5.37 -34.27
N GLY A 97 -65.48 -4.83 -35.44
CA GLY A 97 -66.38 -3.95 -36.19
C GLY A 97 -66.63 -2.62 -35.49
N ALA A 98 -65.63 -2.08 -34.78
CA ALA A 98 -65.72 -0.77 -34.16
C ALA A 98 -65.99 0.32 -35.22
N ASP A 99 -66.60 1.42 -34.80
CA ASP A 99 -66.83 2.57 -35.68
C ASP A 99 -65.49 3.21 -36.13
N GLN A 100 -65.59 4.02 -37.18
CA GLN A 100 -64.43 4.65 -37.81
C GLN A 100 -63.64 5.54 -36.84
N GLN A 101 -64.33 6.28 -35.95
CA GLN A 101 -63.67 7.17 -35.00
C GLN A 101 -62.83 6.36 -34.00
N THR A 102 -63.39 5.26 -33.48
CA THR A 102 -62.67 4.35 -32.57
C THR A 102 -61.41 3.75 -33.21
N ILE A 103 -61.49 3.39 -34.49
CA ILE A 103 -60.32 2.87 -35.23
C ILE A 103 -59.26 3.96 -35.41
N GLU A 104 -59.65 5.18 -35.76
CA GLU A 104 -58.73 6.32 -35.92
C GLU A 104 -58.04 6.71 -34.61
N ASP A 105 -58.75 6.68 -33.50
CA ASP A 105 -58.18 6.96 -32.17
C ASP A 105 -57.17 5.87 -31.75
N ALA A 106 -57.46 4.61 -32.04
CA ALA A 106 -56.52 3.51 -31.81
C ALA A 106 -55.28 3.60 -32.72
N GLN A 107 -55.42 4.09 -33.96
CA GLN A 107 -54.28 4.34 -34.85
C GLN A 107 -53.37 5.45 -34.30
N LYS A 108 -53.96 6.56 -33.86
CA LYS A 108 -53.21 7.66 -33.21
C LYS A 108 -52.48 7.17 -31.95
N ALA A 109 -53.11 6.31 -31.15
CA ALA A 109 -52.46 5.74 -29.97
C ALA A 109 -51.23 4.89 -30.33
N VAL A 110 -51.29 4.12 -31.43
CA VAL A 110 -50.12 3.38 -31.94
C VAL A 110 -49.02 4.34 -32.39
N GLU A 111 -49.36 5.38 -33.15
CA GLU A 111 -48.39 6.36 -33.66
C GLU A 111 -47.65 7.09 -32.52
N ILE A 112 -48.39 7.47 -31.47
CA ILE A 112 -47.80 8.06 -30.24
C ILE A 112 -46.89 7.05 -29.53
N ALA A 113 -47.32 5.80 -29.37
CA ALA A 113 -46.53 4.76 -28.71
C ALA A 113 -45.26 4.39 -29.50
N GLU A 114 -45.31 4.42 -30.84
CA GLU A 114 -44.13 4.24 -31.70
C GLU A 114 -43.12 5.36 -31.51
N ALA A 115 -43.59 6.62 -31.51
CA ALA A 115 -42.73 7.77 -31.26
C ALA A 115 -42.07 7.70 -29.87
N GLN A 116 -42.83 7.33 -28.82
CA GLN A 116 -42.31 7.14 -27.46
C GLN A 116 -41.28 6.01 -27.38
N TYR A 117 -41.51 4.90 -28.09
CA TYR A 117 -40.57 3.78 -28.12
C TYR A 117 -39.24 4.16 -28.80
N GLU A 118 -39.28 4.84 -29.95
CA GLU A 118 -38.06 5.29 -30.64
C GLU A 118 -37.31 6.37 -29.84
N GLN A 119 -38.05 7.26 -29.15
CA GLN A 119 -37.47 8.20 -28.20
C GLN A 119 -36.76 7.45 -27.05
N ALA A 120 -37.45 6.50 -26.41
CA ALA A 120 -36.90 5.73 -25.30
C ALA A 120 -35.63 4.95 -25.69
N LYS A 121 -35.60 4.41 -26.91
CA LYS A 121 -34.43 3.74 -27.47
C LYS A 121 -33.25 4.70 -27.66
N THR A 122 -33.52 5.88 -28.20
CA THR A 122 -32.50 6.93 -28.41
C THR A 122 -31.93 7.42 -27.08
N GLU A 123 -32.79 7.74 -26.12
CA GLU A 123 -32.40 8.20 -24.78
C GLU A 123 -31.63 7.10 -24.03
N SER A 124 -32.09 5.85 -24.07
CA SER A 124 -31.38 4.72 -23.50
C SER A 124 -29.98 4.59 -24.07
N GLN A 125 -29.82 4.70 -25.39
CA GLN A 125 -28.50 4.61 -26.02
C GLN A 125 -27.56 5.75 -25.59
N GLN A 126 -28.09 6.97 -25.42
CA GLN A 126 -27.34 8.10 -24.89
C GLN A 126 -26.90 7.87 -23.44
N VAL A 127 -27.81 7.39 -22.59
CA VAL A 127 -27.51 7.06 -21.18
C VAL A 127 -26.44 5.99 -21.08
N GLN A 128 -26.55 4.91 -21.85
CA GLN A 128 -25.56 3.83 -21.87
C GLN A 128 -24.17 4.34 -22.27
N THR A 129 -24.11 5.18 -23.31
CA THR A 129 -22.86 5.78 -23.79
C THR A 129 -22.25 6.72 -22.75
N SER A 130 -23.06 7.59 -22.15
CA SER A 130 -22.61 8.55 -21.13
C SER A 130 -22.12 7.82 -19.87
N ALA A 131 -22.89 6.86 -19.36
CA ALA A 131 -22.52 6.07 -18.20
C ALA A 131 -21.24 5.28 -18.42
N TYR A 132 -21.05 4.69 -19.61
CA TYR A 132 -19.81 4.00 -19.97
C TYR A 132 -18.61 4.95 -19.98
N ASN A 133 -18.74 6.10 -20.63
CA ASN A 133 -17.65 7.09 -20.69
C ASN A 133 -17.28 7.60 -19.29
N GLN A 134 -18.28 7.88 -18.44
CA GLN A 134 -18.06 8.29 -17.07
C GLN A 134 -17.34 7.20 -16.28
N TYR A 135 -17.77 5.94 -16.39
CA TYR A 135 -17.11 4.80 -15.74
C TYR A 135 -15.63 4.67 -16.18
N GLN A 136 -15.36 4.75 -17.48
CA GLN A 136 -13.99 4.69 -18.01
C GLN A 136 -13.12 5.85 -17.52
N ASN A 137 -13.64 7.08 -17.55
CA ASN A 137 -12.93 8.25 -17.04
C ASN A 137 -12.58 8.09 -15.55
N ASN A 138 -13.53 7.64 -14.74
CA ASN A 138 -13.27 7.45 -13.32
C ASN A 138 -12.25 6.32 -13.07
N LEU A 139 -12.30 5.22 -13.83
CA LEU A 139 -11.26 4.18 -13.75
C LEU A 139 -9.86 4.73 -14.07
N GLN A 140 -9.75 5.57 -15.11
CA GLN A 140 -8.49 6.23 -15.45
C GLN A 140 -8.01 7.14 -14.32
N GLN A 141 -8.92 7.90 -13.68
CA GLN A 141 -8.59 8.75 -12.54
C GLN A 141 -8.10 7.93 -11.34
N ILE A 142 -8.78 6.85 -10.97
CA ILE A 142 -8.33 5.96 -9.89
C ILE A 142 -6.93 5.41 -10.19
N ASN A 143 -6.69 4.94 -11.41
CA ASN A 143 -5.37 4.43 -11.80
C ASN A 143 -4.29 5.52 -11.75
N ALA A 144 -4.61 6.74 -12.15
CA ALA A 144 -3.69 7.88 -12.05
C ALA A 144 -3.39 8.22 -10.58
N ILE A 145 -4.40 8.21 -9.71
CA ILE A 145 -4.23 8.43 -8.26
C ILE A 145 -3.38 7.31 -7.67
N LYS A 146 -3.63 6.04 -8.01
CA LYS A 146 -2.79 4.90 -7.56
C LYS A 146 -1.32 5.09 -7.92
N GLN A 147 -1.05 5.49 -9.17
CA GLN A 147 0.32 5.78 -9.59
C GLN A 147 0.92 6.98 -8.85
N GLN A 148 0.12 8.03 -8.61
CA GLN A 148 0.60 9.22 -7.92
C GLN A 148 0.86 8.95 -6.43
N VAL A 149 -0.02 8.24 -5.75
CA VAL A 149 0.17 7.84 -4.34
C VAL A 149 1.38 6.92 -4.20
N ASN A 150 1.56 5.97 -5.13
CA ASN A 150 2.80 5.18 -5.22
C ASN A 150 4.06 6.00 -5.52
N ARG A 151 3.94 7.23 -6.03
CA ARG A 151 5.07 8.16 -6.14
C ARG A 151 5.24 9.00 -4.86
N ASP A 152 4.15 9.51 -4.29
CA ASP A 152 4.18 10.55 -3.24
C ASP A 152 4.29 9.99 -1.82
N GLN A 153 3.44 9.02 -1.42
CA GLN A 153 3.57 8.33 -0.11
C GLN A 153 4.94 7.67 0.03
N THR A 154 5.51 7.28 -1.11
CA THR A 154 6.79 6.61 -1.25
C THR A 154 7.97 7.56 -1.08
N THR A 155 7.86 8.86 -1.36
CA THR A 155 9.07 9.69 -1.45
C THR A 155 9.60 10.10 -0.09
N GLN A 156 8.76 10.50 0.87
CA GLN A 156 9.28 10.96 2.16
C GLN A 156 9.53 9.80 3.14
N GLN A 157 8.51 8.97 3.40
CA GLN A 157 8.62 7.85 4.33
C GLN A 157 9.61 6.77 3.84
N GLN A 158 9.70 6.48 2.53
CA GLN A 158 10.74 5.54 2.08
C GLN A 158 12.13 6.16 2.00
N VAL A 159 12.27 7.47 1.86
CA VAL A 159 13.58 8.12 1.99
C VAL A 159 14.07 8.02 3.42
N GLU A 160 13.20 8.28 4.39
CA GLU A 160 13.50 8.14 5.81
C GLU A 160 13.82 6.68 6.17
N LEU A 161 12.99 5.71 5.74
CA LEU A 161 13.26 4.29 5.91
C LEU A 161 14.61 3.86 5.29
N LYS A 162 14.95 4.39 4.10
CA LYS A 162 16.25 4.14 3.46
C LYS A 162 17.40 4.75 4.25
N GLN A 163 17.20 5.87 4.92
CA GLN A 163 18.22 6.47 5.78
C GLN A 163 18.41 5.64 7.05
N LEU A 164 17.33 5.24 7.72
CA LEU A 164 17.38 4.40 8.91
C LEU A 164 18.07 3.06 8.63
N LYS A 165 17.73 2.38 7.52
CA LYS A 165 18.41 1.12 7.12
C LYS A 165 19.91 1.30 6.87
N LYS A 166 20.32 2.45 6.31
CA LYS A 166 21.74 2.77 6.14
C LYS A 166 22.42 3.02 7.49
N GLU A 167 21.73 3.67 8.42
CA GLU A 167 22.22 3.90 9.77
C GLU A 167 22.38 2.60 10.55
N GLU A 168 21.39 1.71 10.51
CA GLU A 168 21.46 0.36 11.09
C GLU A 168 22.68 -0.42 10.57
N THR A 169 22.88 -0.42 9.25
CA THR A 169 24.05 -1.05 8.61
C THR A 169 25.37 -0.43 9.11
N ARG A 170 25.39 0.89 9.29
CA ARG A 170 26.58 1.61 9.79
C ARG A 170 26.87 1.27 11.25
N LEU A 171 25.83 1.15 12.08
CA LEU A 171 25.95 0.76 13.50
C LEU A 171 26.47 -0.68 13.61
N GLU A 172 25.96 -1.58 12.78
CA GLU A 172 26.42 -2.97 12.72
C GLU A 172 27.91 -3.08 12.32
N LEU A 173 28.35 -2.30 11.32
CA LEU A 173 29.76 -2.26 10.95
C LEU A 173 30.65 -1.73 12.08
N ARG A 174 30.20 -0.70 12.81
CA ARG A 174 30.94 -0.13 13.93
C ARG A 174 31.04 -1.12 15.09
N LEU A 175 29.95 -1.82 15.42
CA LEU A 175 29.94 -2.89 16.42
C LEU A 175 30.95 -3.98 16.06
N ASN A 176 30.93 -4.49 14.82
CA ASN A 176 31.89 -5.51 14.37
C ASN A 176 33.35 -5.05 14.48
N THR A 177 33.60 -3.76 14.23
CA THR A 177 34.94 -3.16 14.37
C THR A 177 35.37 -3.12 15.84
N LEU A 178 34.49 -2.69 16.74
CA LEU A 178 34.77 -2.64 18.18
C LEU A 178 34.95 -4.04 18.77
N GLU A 179 34.17 -5.03 18.35
CA GLU A 179 34.37 -6.43 18.75
C GLU A 179 35.75 -6.96 18.36
N THR A 180 36.22 -6.59 17.17
CA THR A 180 37.56 -6.98 16.70
C THR A 180 38.65 -6.29 17.53
N LEU A 181 38.46 -5.02 17.87
CA LEU A 181 39.37 -4.26 18.74
C LEU A 181 39.40 -4.82 20.17
N ALA A 182 38.25 -5.16 20.74
CA ALA A 182 38.13 -5.76 22.06
C ALA A 182 38.94 -7.06 22.14
N LYS A 183 38.74 -7.98 21.16
CA LYS A 183 39.49 -9.24 21.07
C LYS A 183 41.01 -9.02 20.97
N SER A 184 41.44 -7.99 20.23
CA SER A 184 42.87 -7.64 20.11
C SER A 184 43.43 -7.13 21.44
N LEU A 185 42.70 -6.26 22.14
CA LEU A 185 43.10 -5.71 23.44
C LEU A 185 43.17 -6.80 24.51
N GLU A 186 42.21 -7.73 24.53
CA GLU A 186 42.21 -8.91 25.40
C GLU A 186 43.45 -9.79 25.15
N ALA A 187 43.78 -10.05 23.89
CA ALA A 187 44.98 -10.83 23.52
C ALA A 187 46.27 -10.14 23.97
N GLU A 188 46.38 -8.82 23.79
CA GLU A 188 47.53 -8.04 24.29
C GLU A 188 47.60 -8.04 25.82
N GLN A 189 46.47 -7.92 26.50
CA GLN A 189 46.39 -7.95 27.96
C GLN A 189 46.86 -9.31 28.51
N GLN A 190 46.43 -10.41 27.89
CA GLN A 190 46.87 -11.76 28.25
C GLN A 190 48.37 -11.92 28.04
N SER A 191 48.92 -11.46 26.91
CA SER A 191 50.36 -11.51 26.62
C SER A 191 51.19 -10.70 27.62
N ALA A 192 50.70 -9.51 28.02
CA ALA A 192 51.34 -8.68 29.04
C ALA A 192 51.32 -9.36 30.42
N GLN A 193 50.22 -10.03 30.76
CA GLN A 193 50.07 -10.78 32.00
C GLN A 193 51.00 -12.01 32.05
N ASP A 194 51.07 -12.78 30.98
CA ASP A 194 51.97 -13.94 30.86
C ASP A 194 53.45 -13.51 30.97
N SER A 195 53.81 -12.39 30.35
CA SER A 195 55.16 -11.82 30.40
C SER A 195 55.52 -11.33 31.81
N ALA A 196 54.56 -10.69 32.51
CA ALA A 196 54.76 -10.26 33.89
C ALA A 196 54.92 -11.44 34.86
N THR A 197 54.14 -12.52 34.67
CA THR A 197 54.23 -13.75 35.47
C THR A 197 55.61 -14.41 35.30
N LYS A 198 56.07 -14.59 34.05
CA LYS A 198 57.41 -15.14 33.77
C LYS A 198 58.55 -14.30 34.37
N TRP A 199 58.41 -12.97 34.33
CA TRP A 199 59.39 -12.08 34.96
C TRP A 199 59.41 -12.23 36.49
N ALA A 200 58.23 -12.33 37.13
CA ALA A 200 58.12 -12.55 38.57
C ALA A 200 58.73 -13.91 39.00
N GLU A 201 58.50 -14.97 38.23
CA GLU A 201 59.07 -16.30 38.47
C GLU A 201 60.60 -16.32 38.34
N SER A 202 61.16 -15.57 37.38
CA SER A 202 62.62 -15.50 37.17
C SER A 202 63.36 -14.61 38.18
N THR A 203 62.66 -13.70 38.86
CA THR A 203 63.23 -12.75 39.84
C THR A 203 62.92 -13.12 41.29
N ALA A 204 62.15 -14.18 41.52
CA ALA A 204 61.90 -14.71 42.86
C ALA A 204 63.21 -15.20 43.50
N PRO A 205 63.57 -14.74 44.72
CA PRO A 205 64.75 -15.23 45.42
C PRO A 205 64.61 -16.74 45.67
N LYS A 206 65.57 -17.52 45.16
CA LYS A 206 65.70 -18.94 45.51
C LYS A 206 66.13 -19.02 46.97
N TYR A 207 65.18 -19.08 47.90
CA TYR A 207 65.45 -19.51 49.25
C TYR A 207 65.65 -21.04 49.21
N THR A 208 66.92 -21.46 49.09
CA THR A 208 67.41 -22.78 49.49
C THR A 208 68.19 -22.63 50.78
#